data_AF-A0A962GSN1-F1
#
_entry.id   AF-A0A962GSN1-F1
#
_cell.length_a   1.000
_cell.length_b   1.000
_cell.length_c   1.000
_cell.angle_alpha   90.00
_cell.angle_beta   90.00
_cell.angle_gamma   90.00
#
_symmetry.space_group_name_H-M   'P 1'
#
loop_
_entity.id
_entity.type
_entity.pdbx_description
1 polymer ?
#
loop_
_entity_poly.entity_id
_entity_poly.type
_entity_poly.pdbx_seq_one_letter_code
_entity_poly.pdbx_strand_id
1 'polypeptide(L)'
;MNFILNLLFLATFLAFAAKRLMIYLHALQQDDYNNERLFAWIKRHKVFDTKLSLGLAALGVLVWILPAFLTVLVASGGLLYTAYADIDPRTRSKKKLVLTARAKRIYFPALALCGLSALPLLTLNPLFLILPVQAVPLMLVLSNILNQPYEKAVQKKFYDEAVAKLQEVKPKIIGITGSYGKTSVKHILGHILKAAAPTLITPGSVNTVMGITRIIREQMEPNTKYFVVEMGAYGPGSITRLCALTPPDAAIIIAIGQAH
;
A
#
# COMPACT_ATOMS: atom_id res chain seq x y z
N MET A 1 -27.39 30.88 -1.78
CA MET A 1 -26.85 30.52 -0.45
C MET A 1 -26.51 29.02 -0.35
N ASN A 2 -27.38 28.10 -0.78
CA ASN A 2 -27.13 26.65 -0.71
C ASN A 2 -25.94 26.15 -1.54
N PHE A 3 -25.67 26.74 -2.71
CA PHE A 3 -24.57 26.30 -3.58
C PHE A 3 -23.17 26.53 -2.97
N ILE A 4 -22.95 27.70 -2.36
CA ILE A 4 -21.65 28.04 -1.73
C ILE A 4 -21.37 27.12 -0.54
N LEU A 5 -22.41 26.84 0.27
CA LEU A 5 -22.29 25.95 1.42
C LEU A 5 -22.01 24.51 1.01
N ASN A 6 -22.69 24.04 -0.04
CA ASN A 6 -22.46 22.74 -0.61
C ASN A 6 -21.04 22.58 -1.18
N LEU A 7 -20.52 23.61 -1.85
CA LEU A 7 -19.15 23.62 -2.35
C LEU A 7 -18.13 23.61 -1.21
N LEU A 8 -18.38 24.39 -0.15
CA LEU A 8 -17.56 24.39 1.05
C LEU A 8 -17.52 22.99 1.70
N PHE A 9 -18.68 22.36 1.86
CA PHE A 9 -18.77 21.03 2.45
C PHE A 9 -18.07 19.96 1.59
N LEU A 10 -18.24 20.02 0.27
CA LEU A 10 -17.54 19.13 -0.65
C LEU A 10 -16.02 19.31 -0.54
N ALA A 11 -15.54 20.54 -0.45
CA ALA A 11 -14.12 20.83 -0.30
C ALA A 11 -13.56 20.28 1.03
N THR A 12 -14.29 20.45 2.15
CA THR A 12 -13.87 19.91 3.45
C THR A 12 -13.91 18.39 3.51
N PHE A 13 -14.91 17.77 2.89
CA PHE A 13 -14.97 16.32 2.71
C PHE A 13 -13.79 15.81 1.88
N LEU A 14 -13.46 16.45 0.75
CA LEU A 14 -12.32 16.05 -0.08
C LEU A 14 -10.99 16.20 0.67
N ALA A 15 -10.83 17.24 1.50
CA ALA A 15 -9.65 17.40 2.35
C ALA A 15 -9.54 16.27 3.40
N PHE A 16 -10.66 15.89 4.03
CA PHE A 16 -10.74 14.75 4.94
C PHE A 16 -10.40 13.43 4.22
N ALA A 17 -11.06 13.16 3.09
CA ALA A 17 -10.86 11.96 2.30
C ALA A 17 -9.42 11.84 1.80
N ALA A 18 -8.80 12.94 1.35
CA ALA A 18 -7.40 12.97 0.94
C ALA A 18 -6.47 12.49 2.07
N LYS A 19 -6.66 13.00 3.30
CA LYS A 19 -5.83 12.60 4.44
C LYS A 19 -6.09 11.14 4.86
N ARG A 20 -7.36 10.72 4.94
CA ARG A 20 -7.73 9.32 5.25
C ARG A 20 -7.19 8.33 4.23
N LEU A 21 -7.31 8.64 2.93
CA LEU A 21 -6.79 7.82 1.86
C LEU A 21 -5.27 7.62 1.96
N MET A 22 -4.51 8.62 2.42
CA MET A 22 -3.06 8.45 2.65
C MET A 22 -2.75 7.41 3.73
N ILE A 23 -3.55 7.36 4.80
CA ILE A 23 -3.39 6.39 5.89
C ILE A 23 -3.68 4.97 5.38
N TYR A 24 -4.79 4.81 4.65
CA TYR A 24 -5.15 3.51 4.09
C TYR A 24 -4.18 3.07 2.99
N LEU A 25 -3.70 4.01 2.16
CA LEU A 25 -2.68 3.75 1.15
C LEU A 25 -1.36 3.32 1.79
N HIS A 26 -1.02 3.89 2.95
CA HIS A 26 0.17 3.52 3.69
C HIS A 26 0.09 2.08 4.21
N ALA A 27 -1.05 1.69 4.80
CA ALA A 27 -1.30 0.30 5.19
C ALA A 27 -1.23 -0.64 3.97
N LEU A 28 -1.91 -0.27 2.87
CA LEU A 28 -1.92 -1.04 1.63
C LEU A 28 -0.50 -1.19 1.04
N GLN A 29 0.32 -0.14 1.08
CA GLN A 29 1.70 -0.16 0.59
C GLN A 29 2.61 -1.08 1.42
N GLN A 30 2.38 -1.19 2.74
CA GLN A 30 3.16 -2.09 3.60
C GLN A 30 2.82 -3.56 3.38
N ASP A 31 1.58 -3.85 2.96
CA ASP A 31 1.08 -5.21 2.71
C ASP A 31 1.13 -5.61 1.22
N ASP A 32 2.11 -5.08 0.47
CA ASP A 32 2.33 -5.37 -0.96
C ASP A 32 1.10 -5.13 -1.85
N TYR A 33 0.26 -4.18 -1.45
CA TYR A 33 -1.00 -3.82 -2.11
C TYR A 33 -2.03 -4.95 -2.18
N ASN A 34 -2.03 -5.83 -1.18
CA ASN A 34 -3.01 -6.91 -1.04
C ASN A 34 -4.32 -6.40 -0.39
N ASN A 35 -5.44 -6.54 -1.10
CA ASN A 35 -6.76 -6.09 -0.63
C ASN A 35 -7.28 -6.87 0.58
N GLU A 36 -7.07 -8.19 0.63
CA GLU A 36 -7.54 -9.04 1.75
C GLU A 36 -6.84 -8.66 3.05
N ARG A 37 -5.53 -8.41 2.98
CA ARG A 37 -4.74 -7.91 4.12
C ARG A 37 -5.19 -6.53 4.55
N LEU A 38 -5.50 -5.63 3.60
CA LEU A 38 -6.08 -4.33 3.92
C LEU A 38 -7.43 -4.48 4.64
N PHE A 39 -8.31 -5.38 4.20
CA PHE A 39 -9.58 -5.64 4.91
C PHE A 39 -9.35 -6.19 6.33
N ALA A 40 -8.40 -7.11 6.50
CA ALA A 40 -8.03 -7.61 7.82
C ALA A 40 -7.44 -6.50 8.70
N TRP A 41 -6.66 -5.58 8.12
CA TRP A 41 -6.14 -4.41 8.81
C TRP A 41 -7.26 -3.44 9.22
N ILE A 42 -8.21 -3.17 8.32
CA ILE A 42 -9.39 -2.32 8.57
C ILE A 42 -10.19 -2.86 9.77
N LYS A 43 -10.46 -4.17 9.80
CA LYS A 43 -11.18 -4.83 10.90
C LYS A 43 -10.41 -4.75 12.22
N ARG A 44 -9.11 -5.03 12.21
CA ARG A 44 -8.27 -5.02 13.42
C ARG A 44 -8.13 -3.63 14.04
N HIS A 45 -8.01 -2.60 13.23
CA HIS A 45 -7.77 -1.22 13.71
C HIS A 45 -9.06 -0.43 13.94
N LYS A 46 -10.24 -1.03 13.71
CA LYS A 46 -11.56 -0.38 13.87
C LYS A 46 -11.59 1.02 13.26
N VAL A 47 -11.11 1.14 12.02
CA VAL A 47 -10.90 2.44 11.34
C VAL A 47 -12.19 3.18 10.97
N PHE A 48 -13.36 2.60 11.20
CA PHE A 48 -14.63 3.30 11.07
C PHE A 48 -14.84 4.22 12.27
N ASP A 49 -14.96 5.53 12.01
CA ASP A 49 -15.09 6.55 13.05
C ASP A 49 -16.47 6.52 13.69
N THR A 50 -16.62 5.79 14.79
CA THR A 50 -17.89 5.72 15.53
C THR A 50 -18.31 7.08 16.10
N LYS A 51 -17.37 7.84 16.67
CA LYS A 51 -17.63 9.18 17.23
C LYS A 51 -18.07 10.19 16.17
N LEU A 52 -17.36 10.24 15.04
CA LEU A 52 -17.71 11.11 13.91
C LEU A 52 -19.08 10.70 13.32
N SER A 53 -19.33 9.40 13.18
CA SER A 53 -20.61 8.90 12.65
C SER A 53 -21.78 9.27 13.56
N LEU A 54 -21.63 9.13 14.88
CA LEU A 54 -22.65 9.54 15.84
C LEU A 54 -22.88 11.05 15.80
N GLY A 55 -21.81 11.84 15.70
CA GLY A 55 -21.90 13.30 15.56
C GLY A 55 -22.62 13.72 14.28
N LEU A 56 -22.30 13.10 13.13
CA LEU A 56 -22.97 13.36 11.86
C LEU A 56 -24.42 12.88 11.85
N ALA A 57 -24.73 11.76 12.51
CA ALA A 57 -26.10 11.27 12.67
C ALA A 57 -26.96 12.24 13.49
N ALA A 58 -26.46 12.66 14.65
CA ALA A 58 -27.13 13.66 15.50
C ALA A 58 -27.33 14.97 14.74
N LEU A 59 -26.31 15.43 14.03
CA LEU A 59 -26.38 16.64 13.22
C LEU A 59 -27.42 16.51 12.11
N GLY A 60 -27.50 15.37 11.43
CA GLY A 60 -28.49 15.12 10.38
C GLY A 60 -29.93 15.07 10.89
N VAL A 61 -30.18 14.65 12.14
CA VAL A 61 -31.50 14.81 12.78
C VAL A 61 -31.80 16.28 13.07
N LEU A 62 -30.77 17.03 13.49
CA LEU A 62 -30.90 18.46 13.77
C LEU A 62 -31.04 19.34 12.51
N VAL A 63 -30.82 18.80 11.30
CA VAL A 63 -31.02 19.53 10.02
C VAL A 63 -32.46 20.04 9.86
N TRP A 64 -33.44 19.37 10.47
CA TRP A 64 -34.84 19.81 10.44
C TRP A 64 -35.14 21.00 11.35
N ILE A 65 -34.23 21.33 12.26
CA ILE A 65 -34.40 22.36 13.30
C ILE A 65 -33.40 23.52 13.11
N LEU A 66 -32.18 23.20 12.69
CA LEU A 66 -31.09 24.15 12.55
C LEU A 66 -31.03 24.75 11.13
N PRO A 67 -30.58 26.01 10.98
CA PRO A 67 -30.29 26.57 9.66
C PRO A 67 -29.25 25.73 8.91
N ALA A 68 -29.47 25.53 7.60
CA ALA A 68 -28.57 24.76 6.75
C ALA A 68 -27.10 25.23 6.82
N PHE A 69 -26.87 26.55 6.95
CA PHE A 69 -25.52 27.12 7.13
C PHE A 69 -24.80 26.56 8.37
N LEU A 70 -25.49 26.50 9.51
CA LEU A 70 -24.89 26.05 10.76
C LEU A 70 -24.57 24.54 10.71
N THR A 71 -25.46 23.75 10.10
CA THR A 71 -25.23 22.31 9.94
C THR A 71 -24.00 22.02 9.09
N VAL A 72 -23.84 22.70 7.95
CA VAL A 72 -22.67 22.57 7.09
C VAL A 72 -21.38 22.97 7.80
N LEU A 73 -21.41 24.05 8.60
CA LEU A 73 -20.25 24.53 9.33
C LEU A 73 -19.80 23.53 10.41
N VAL A 74 -20.75 23.01 11.20
CA VAL A 74 -20.47 22.00 12.23
C VAL A 74 -19.95 20.70 11.61
N ALA A 75 -20.58 20.22 10.53
CA ALA A 75 -20.14 19.01 9.82
C ALA A 75 -18.72 19.18 9.26
N SER A 76 -18.46 20.32 8.60
CA SER A 76 -17.15 20.68 8.06
C SER A 76 -16.08 20.76 9.14
N GLY A 77 -16.41 21.37 10.29
CA GLY A 77 -15.50 21.45 11.44
C GLY A 77 -15.16 20.08 12.00
N GLY A 78 -16.14 19.16 12.12
CA GLY A 78 -15.91 17.79 12.56
C GLY A 78 -14.99 17.00 11.61
N LEU A 79 -15.21 17.13 10.29
CA LEU A 79 -14.37 16.51 9.27
C LEU A 79 -12.93 17.04 9.32
N LEU A 80 -12.75 18.36 9.44
CA LEU A 80 -11.42 18.96 9.54
C LEU A 80 -10.71 18.62 10.84
N TYR A 81 -11.42 18.57 11.97
CA TYR A 81 -10.85 18.18 13.25
C TYR A 81 -10.35 16.72 13.24
N THR A 82 -11.19 15.80 12.75
CA THR A 82 -10.80 14.39 12.62
C THR A 82 -9.65 14.21 11.66
N ALA A 83 -9.69 14.90 10.51
CA ALA A 83 -8.54 14.95 9.61
C ALA A 83 -7.31 15.46 10.35
N TYR A 84 -7.35 16.59 11.06
CA TYR A 84 -6.19 17.15 11.76
C TYR A 84 -5.61 16.19 12.82
N ALA A 85 -6.47 15.56 13.63
CA ALA A 85 -6.09 14.65 14.70
C ALA A 85 -5.35 13.38 14.21
N ASP A 86 -5.64 12.92 12.99
CA ASP A 86 -4.96 11.77 12.41
C ASP A 86 -3.45 12.01 12.18
N ILE A 87 -2.65 10.99 12.45
CA ILE A 87 -1.20 11.01 12.24
C ILE A 87 -0.89 10.95 10.73
N ASP A 88 -0.09 11.90 10.22
CA ASP A 88 0.35 11.89 8.82
C ASP A 88 1.40 10.78 8.58
N PRO A 89 1.09 9.78 7.73
CA PRO A 89 1.98 8.64 7.50
C PRO A 89 3.25 9.00 6.69
N ARG A 90 3.31 10.19 6.10
CA ARG A 90 4.48 10.65 5.33
C ARG A 90 5.61 11.14 6.23
N THR A 91 5.28 11.61 7.44
CA THR A 91 6.24 12.30 8.31
C THR A 91 6.49 11.55 9.62
N ARG A 92 5.44 10.99 10.24
CA ARG A 92 5.48 10.47 11.62
C ARG A 92 5.51 8.95 11.75
N SER A 93 5.62 8.20 10.65
CA SER A 93 5.69 6.73 10.67
C SER A 93 7.13 6.19 10.59
N LYS A 94 7.41 5.07 11.28
CA LYS A 94 8.71 4.37 11.26
C LYS A 94 9.14 3.99 9.83
N LYS A 95 8.20 3.47 9.04
CA LYS A 95 8.33 3.37 7.57
C LYS A 95 7.41 4.44 6.98
N LYS A 96 7.97 5.45 6.33
CA LYS A 96 7.19 6.57 5.76
C LYS A 96 6.46 6.14 4.49
N LEU A 97 5.26 6.69 4.27
CA LEU A 97 4.57 6.57 2.99
C LEU A 97 5.40 7.26 1.89
N VAL A 98 5.66 6.55 0.80
CA VAL A 98 6.33 7.09 -0.39
C VAL A 98 5.36 7.01 -1.56
N LEU A 99 5.03 8.18 -2.14
CA LEU A 99 4.13 8.28 -3.30
C LEU A 99 4.83 7.85 -4.60
N THR A 100 5.04 6.54 -4.72
CA THR A 100 5.52 5.89 -5.95
C THR A 100 4.52 6.08 -7.10
N ALA A 101 4.95 5.82 -8.34
CA ALA A 101 4.05 5.86 -9.50
C ALA A 101 2.83 4.95 -9.32
N ARG A 102 3.00 3.74 -8.76
CA ARG A 102 1.90 2.82 -8.42
C ARG A 102 0.98 3.39 -7.36
N ALA A 103 1.54 3.93 -6.27
CA ALA A 103 0.76 4.54 -5.20
C ALA A 103 -0.08 5.72 -5.71
N LYS A 104 0.48 6.57 -6.58
CA LYS A 104 -0.25 7.66 -7.24
C LYS A 104 -1.41 7.15 -8.10
N ARG A 105 -1.18 6.10 -8.90
CA ARG A 105 -2.22 5.47 -9.73
C ARG A 105 -3.38 4.92 -8.91
N ILE A 106 -3.16 4.50 -7.66
CA ILE A 106 -4.25 4.06 -6.77
C ILE A 106 -4.90 5.26 -6.06
N TYR A 107 -4.09 6.19 -5.57
CA TYR A 107 -4.55 7.31 -4.75
C TYR A 107 -5.45 8.28 -5.53
N PHE A 108 -5.03 8.73 -6.71
CA PHE A 108 -5.78 9.77 -7.44
C PHE A 108 -7.17 9.28 -7.92
N PRO A 109 -7.32 8.06 -8.49
CA PRO A 109 -8.64 7.54 -8.81
C PRO A 109 -9.48 7.27 -7.55
N ALA A 110 -8.88 6.85 -6.43
CA ALA A 110 -9.63 6.71 -5.18
C ALA A 110 -10.17 8.06 -4.68
N LEU A 111 -9.38 9.13 -4.79
CA LEU A 111 -9.81 10.48 -4.44
C LEU A 111 -10.93 10.97 -5.37
N ALA A 112 -10.85 10.68 -6.67
CA ALA A 112 -11.92 10.99 -7.62
C ALA A 112 -13.21 10.21 -7.30
N LEU A 113 -13.11 8.92 -6.95
CA LEU A 113 -14.24 8.11 -6.52
C LEU A 113 -14.90 8.65 -5.23
N CYS A 114 -14.10 9.14 -4.27
CA CYS A 114 -14.63 9.85 -3.10
C CYS A 114 -15.38 11.14 -3.51
N GLY A 115 -14.85 11.91 -4.47
CA GLY A 115 -15.55 13.10 -4.98
C GLY A 115 -16.88 12.78 -5.64
N LEU A 116 -16.96 11.68 -6.39
CA LEU A 116 -18.20 11.22 -7.01
C LEU A 116 -19.20 10.70 -5.96
N SER A 117 -18.75 9.97 -4.94
CA SER A 117 -19.62 9.49 -3.86
C SER A 117 -20.14 10.62 -2.96
N ALA A 118 -19.53 11.80 -3.04
CA ALA A 118 -19.93 13.00 -2.34
C ALA A 118 -21.03 13.81 -3.05
N LEU A 119 -21.39 13.50 -4.30
CA LEU A 119 -22.44 14.24 -5.02
C LEU A 119 -23.82 14.21 -4.30
N PRO A 120 -24.26 13.09 -3.68
CA PRO A 120 -25.48 13.08 -2.88
C PRO A 120 -25.41 13.90 -1.58
N LEU A 121 -24.21 14.26 -1.09
CA LEU A 121 -24.03 15.08 0.13
C LEU A 121 -24.66 16.47 -0.01
N LEU A 122 -24.87 16.94 -1.24
CA LEU A 122 -25.52 18.21 -1.57
C LEU A 122 -26.97 18.30 -1.09
N THR A 123 -27.57 17.16 -0.69
CA THR A 123 -28.95 17.07 -0.20
C THR A 123 -29.10 17.20 1.31
N LEU A 124 -28.00 17.24 2.08
CA LEU A 124 -27.96 17.36 3.55
C LEU A 124 -28.74 16.28 4.34
N ASN A 125 -29.02 15.12 3.73
CA ASN A 125 -29.63 14.00 4.44
C ASN A 125 -28.61 13.30 5.37
N PRO A 126 -28.95 12.96 6.62
CA PRO A 126 -28.08 12.22 7.55
C PRO A 126 -27.43 10.97 6.95
N LEU A 127 -28.18 10.17 6.19
CA LEU A 127 -27.66 8.95 5.57
C LEU A 127 -26.58 9.27 4.53
N PHE A 128 -26.81 10.34 3.75
CA PHE A 128 -25.83 10.78 2.78
C PHE A 128 -24.60 11.36 3.46
N LEU A 129 -24.67 11.96 4.66
CA LEU A 129 -23.49 12.47 5.39
C LEU A 129 -22.54 11.37 5.90
N ILE A 130 -23.09 10.23 6.33
CA ILE A 130 -22.30 9.17 6.97
C ILE A 130 -21.69 8.22 5.93
N LEU A 131 -22.47 7.83 4.93
CA LEU A 131 -22.09 6.75 4.02
C LEU A 131 -20.80 7.04 3.22
N PRO A 132 -20.59 8.22 2.60
CA PRO A 132 -19.37 8.56 1.89
C PRO A 132 -18.14 8.64 2.80
N VAL A 133 -18.31 9.11 4.04
CA VAL A 133 -17.24 9.18 5.05
C VAL A 133 -16.75 7.78 5.43
N GLN A 134 -17.68 6.85 5.67
CA GLN A 134 -17.31 5.46 6.00
C GLN A 134 -16.88 4.64 4.77
N ALA A 135 -17.26 5.06 3.56
CA ALA A 135 -16.90 4.39 2.32
C ALA A 135 -15.47 4.69 1.82
N VAL A 136 -14.75 5.68 2.40
CA VAL A 136 -13.38 6.06 1.98
C VAL A 136 -12.42 4.87 1.84
N PRO A 137 -12.28 3.94 2.82
CA PRO A 137 -11.39 2.78 2.64
C PRO A 137 -11.82 1.85 1.50
N LEU A 138 -13.13 1.75 1.23
CA LEU A 138 -13.67 0.95 0.12
C LEU A 138 -13.34 1.59 -1.24
N MET A 139 -13.33 2.91 -1.34
CA MET A 139 -12.93 3.62 -2.57
C MET A 139 -11.47 3.36 -2.92
N LEU A 140 -10.60 3.21 -1.92
CA LEU A 140 -9.20 2.81 -2.14
C LEU A 140 -9.10 1.37 -2.65
N VAL A 141 -9.85 0.44 -2.07
CA VAL A 141 -9.91 -0.96 -2.53
C VAL A 141 -10.41 -1.04 -3.96
N LEU A 142 -11.51 -0.35 -4.27
CA LEU A 142 -12.09 -0.29 -5.60
C LEU A 142 -11.09 0.27 -6.62
N SER A 143 -10.42 1.37 -6.28
CA SER A 143 -9.34 1.93 -7.11
C SER A 143 -8.21 0.93 -7.36
N ASN A 144 -7.77 0.17 -6.35
CA ASN A 144 -6.74 -0.85 -6.53
C ASN A 144 -7.20 -2.00 -7.44
N ILE A 145 -8.47 -2.43 -7.33
CA ILE A 145 -9.06 -3.45 -8.20
C ILE A 145 -9.10 -2.97 -9.65
N LEU A 146 -9.61 -1.75 -9.89
CA LEU A 146 -9.69 -1.17 -11.22
C LEU A 146 -8.31 -1.01 -11.88
N ASN A 147 -7.28 -0.71 -11.09
CA ASN A 147 -5.89 -0.60 -11.56
C ASN A 147 -5.18 -1.95 -11.74
N GLN A 148 -5.72 -3.04 -11.21
CA GLN A 148 -5.07 -4.35 -11.20
C GLN A 148 -4.69 -4.90 -12.61
N PRO A 149 -5.52 -4.80 -13.67
CA PRO A 149 -5.13 -5.31 -14.99
C PRO A 149 -3.92 -4.56 -15.56
N TYR A 150 -3.92 -3.23 -15.44
CA TYR A 150 -2.80 -2.40 -15.87
C TYR A 150 -1.53 -2.74 -15.07
N GLU A 151 -1.64 -2.84 -13.75
CA GLU A 151 -0.51 -3.14 -12.89
C GLU A 151 0.07 -4.53 -13.17
N LYS A 152 -0.78 -5.54 -13.44
CA LYS A 152 -0.32 -6.87 -13.88
C LYS A 152 0.44 -6.82 -15.20
N ALA A 153 -0.01 -6.04 -16.17
CA ALA A 153 0.68 -5.87 -17.44
C ALA A 153 2.07 -5.23 -17.26
N VAL A 154 2.16 -4.18 -16.44
CA VAL A 154 3.43 -3.53 -16.10
C VAL A 154 4.37 -4.47 -15.35
N GLN A 155 3.86 -5.20 -14.36
CA GLN A 155 4.64 -6.19 -13.61
C GLN A 155 5.14 -7.32 -14.50
N LYS A 156 4.31 -7.82 -15.41
CA LYS A 156 4.70 -8.85 -16.38
C LYS A 156 5.85 -8.36 -17.26
N LYS A 157 5.74 -7.15 -17.82
CA LYS A 157 6.83 -6.57 -18.62
C LYS A 157 8.15 -6.54 -17.85
N PHE A 158 8.13 -6.06 -16.60
CA PHE A 158 9.34 -6.03 -15.77
C PHE A 158 9.84 -7.42 -15.41
N TYR A 159 8.94 -8.37 -15.15
CA TYR A 159 9.29 -9.76 -14.91
C TYR A 159 10.03 -10.34 -16.11
N ASP A 160 9.48 -10.17 -17.32
CA ASP A 160 10.07 -10.67 -18.57
C ASP A 160 11.44 -10.04 -18.83
N GLU A 161 11.60 -8.73 -18.60
CA GLU A 161 12.89 -8.03 -18.70
C GLU A 161 13.92 -8.57 -17.69
N ALA A 162 13.51 -8.89 -16.47
CA ALA A 162 14.40 -9.49 -15.48
C ALA A 162 14.84 -10.91 -15.88
N VAL A 163 13.91 -11.71 -16.41
CA VAL A 163 14.21 -13.06 -16.93
C VAL A 163 15.20 -12.99 -18.09
N ALA A 164 14.97 -12.10 -19.06
CA ALA A 164 15.90 -11.89 -20.18
C ALA A 164 17.31 -11.54 -19.69
N LYS A 165 17.42 -10.65 -18.70
CA LYS A 165 18.70 -10.25 -18.11
C LYS A 165 19.39 -11.40 -17.36
N LEU A 166 18.65 -12.26 -16.66
CA LEU A 166 19.21 -13.46 -16.04
C LEU A 166 19.71 -14.46 -17.09
N GLN A 167 19.02 -14.60 -18.21
CA GLN A 167 19.43 -15.48 -19.31
C GLN A 167 20.68 -14.98 -20.03
N GLU A 168 20.89 -13.67 -20.09
CA GLU A 168 22.09 -13.06 -20.65
C GLU A 168 23.29 -13.22 -19.72
N VAL A 169 23.16 -12.82 -18.45
CA VAL A 169 24.27 -12.78 -17.48
C VAL A 169 24.63 -14.17 -16.94
N LYS A 170 23.62 -15.05 -16.76
CA LYS A 170 23.76 -16.42 -16.22
C LYS A 170 24.59 -16.49 -14.92
N PRO A 171 24.28 -15.69 -13.88
CA PRO A 171 25.00 -15.77 -12.62
C PRO A 171 24.67 -17.08 -11.90
N LYS A 172 25.54 -17.50 -10.98
CA LYS A 172 25.23 -18.55 -10.01
C LYS A 172 24.28 -18.02 -8.93
N ILE A 173 23.06 -18.51 -8.92
CA ILE A 173 21.99 -18.05 -8.04
C ILE A 173 22.02 -18.85 -6.74
N ILE A 174 22.11 -18.14 -5.61
CA ILE A 174 22.11 -18.73 -4.27
C ILE A 174 20.89 -18.24 -3.50
N GLY A 175 19.93 -19.14 -3.27
CA GLY A 175 18.71 -18.85 -2.51
C GLY A 175 18.92 -19.04 -1.02
N ILE A 176 18.50 -18.08 -0.19
CA ILE A 176 18.59 -18.17 1.27
C ILE A 176 17.19 -18.07 1.88
N THR A 177 16.79 -19.07 2.66
CA THR A 177 15.51 -19.08 3.35
C THR A 177 15.61 -19.57 4.80
N GLY A 178 14.52 -19.42 5.56
CA GLY A 178 14.43 -19.77 6.98
C GLY A 178 13.54 -18.79 7.76
N SER A 179 13.23 -19.12 9.01
CA SER A 179 12.40 -18.33 9.90
C SER A 179 13.11 -17.04 10.34
N TYR A 180 14.38 -17.13 10.72
CA TYR A 180 15.22 -16.00 11.17
C TYR A 180 16.66 -16.14 10.64
N GLY A 181 17.44 -15.06 10.72
CA GLY A 181 18.86 -15.04 10.31
C GLY A 181 19.12 -14.88 8.81
N LYS A 182 18.08 -14.93 7.95
CA LYS A 182 18.19 -14.82 6.48
C LYS A 182 19.03 -13.63 6.02
N THR A 183 18.68 -12.43 6.48
CA THR A 183 19.36 -11.18 6.07
C THR A 183 20.82 -11.18 6.51
N SER A 184 21.12 -11.60 7.75
CA SER A 184 22.50 -11.69 8.24
C SER A 184 23.34 -12.66 7.42
N VAL A 185 22.84 -13.88 7.18
CA VAL A 185 23.54 -14.90 6.39
C VAL A 185 23.77 -14.43 4.95
N LYS A 186 22.77 -13.78 4.32
CA LYS A 186 22.93 -13.15 3.00
C LYS A 186 24.07 -12.14 2.99
N HIS A 187 24.14 -11.25 3.98
CA HIS A 187 25.16 -10.22 4.02
C HIS A 187 26.56 -10.82 4.25
N ILE A 188 26.68 -11.80 5.14
CA ILE A 188 27.95 -12.50 5.39
C ILE A 188 28.41 -13.23 4.13
N LEU A 189 27.55 -14.05 3.53
CA LEU A 189 27.87 -14.78 2.31
C LEU A 189 28.20 -13.83 1.16
N GLY A 190 27.40 -12.76 0.99
CA GLY A 190 27.64 -11.73 -0.01
C GLY A 190 29.00 -11.07 0.15
N HIS A 191 29.41 -10.75 1.38
CA HIS A 191 30.73 -10.17 1.65
C HIS A 191 31.86 -11.12 1.28
N ILE A 192 31.74 -12.41 1.62
CA ILE A 192 32.72 -13.45 1.27
C ILE A 192 32.82 -13.61 -0.26
N LEU A 193 31.68 -13.75 -0.95
CA LEU A 193 31.67 -13.94 -2.40
C LEU A 193 32.19 -12.73 -3.17
N LYS A 194 31.92 -11.51 -2.69
CA LYS A 194 32.45 -10.27 -3.29
C LYS A 194 33.98 -10.21 -3.27
N ALA A 195 34.64 -10.86 -2.31
CA ALA A 195 36.10 -10.96 -2.30
C ALA A 195 36.65 -11.88 -3.41
N ALA A 196 35.83 -12.83 -3.89
CA ALA A 196 36.22 -13.79 -4.92
C ALA A 196 35.79 -13.37 -6.33
N ALA A 197 34.59 -12.80 -6.49
CA ALA A 197 34.06 -12.41 -7.80
C ALA A 197 32.93 -11.36 -7.72
N PRO A 198 32.61 -10.67 -8.83
CA PRO A 198 31.45 -9.78 -8.91
C PRO A 198 30.17 -10.46 -8.42
N THR A 199 29.57 -9.90 -7.37
CA THR A 199 28.43 -10.52 -6.66
C THR A 199 27.36 -9.50 -6.37
N LEU A 200 26.14 -9.80 -6.83
CA LEU A 200 24.94 -9.06 -6.49
C LEU A 200 24.24 -9.73 -5.30
N ILE A 201 23.74 -8.93 -4.36
CA ILE A 201 22.90 -9.41 -3.26
C ILE A 201 21.62 -8.57 -3.18
N THR A 202 20.49 -9.15 -2.78
CA THR A 202 19.28 -8.35 -2.56
C THR A 202 19.50 -7.35 -1.40
N PRO A 203 19.21 -6.05 -1.56
CA PRO A 203 19.45 -5.05 -0.52
C PRO A 203 18.42 -5.15 0.60
N GLY A 204 18.83 -4.79 1.83
CA GLY A 204 17.95 -4.76 2.99
C GLY A 204 17.25 -6.11 3.20
N SER A 205 15.92 -6.11 3.36
CA SER A 205 15.09 -7.32 3.46
C SER A 205 14.22 -7.54 2.22
N VAL A 206 14.70 -7.14 1.04
CA VAL A 206 13.97 -7.37 -0.22
C VAL A 206 13.90 -8.86 -0.52
N ASN A 207 12.68 -9.41 -0.45
CA ASN A 207 12.39 -10.83 -0.57
C ASN A 207 11.07 -11.12 -1.31
N THR A 208 10.52 -10.14 -2.01
CA THR A 208 9.31 -10.26 -2.84
C THR A 208 9.70 -10.41 -4.31
N VAL A 209 8.86 -11.08 -5.11
CA VAL A 209 9.12 -11.31 -6.55
C VAL A 209 9.39 -10.00 -7.29
N MET A 210 8.52 -9.00 -7.12
CA MET A 210 8.70 -7.70 -7.79
C MET A 210 9.87 -6.89 -7.22
N GLY A 211 10.18 -7.06 -5.94
CA GLY A 211 11.40 -6.50 -5.34
C GLY A 211 12.65 -7.06 -6.00
N ILE A 212 12.77 -8.37 -6.12
CA ILE A 212 13.90 -9.05 -6.77
C ILE A 212 13.96 -8.74 -8.27
N THR A 213 12.81 -8.73 -8.96
CA THR A 213 12.68 -8.30 -10.36
C THR A 213 13.32 -6.94 -10.59
N ARG A 214 13.02 -5.98 -9.70
CA ARG A 214 13.59 -4.63 -9.75
C ARG A 214 15.11 -4.64 -9.57
N ILE A 215 15.62 -5.42 -8.61
CA ILE A 215 17.07 -5.52 -8.35
C ILE A 215 17.81 -6.11 -9.56
N ILE A 216 17.27 -7.16 -10.17
CA ILE A 216 17.84 -7.73 -11.39
C ILE A 216 17.93 -6.66 -12.49
N ARG A 217 16.82 -5.98 -12.77
CA ARG A 217 16.77 -4.96 -13.83
C ARG A 217 17.71 -3.80 -13.58
N GLU A 218 17.68 -3.23 -12.37
CA GLU A 218 18.39 -1.99 -12.06
C GLU A 218 19.85 -2.19 -11.67
N GLN A 219 20.24 -3.35 -11.10
CA GLN A 219 21.55 -3.51 -10.45
C GLN A 219 22.39 -4.70 -10.96
N MET A 220 21.82 -5.64 -11.73
CA MET A 220 22.60 -6.73 -12.31
C MET A 220 23.56 -6.19 -13.37
N GLU A 221 24.85 -6.44 -13.20
CA GLU A 221 25.89 -6.08 -14.18
C GLU A 221 26.24 -7.29 -15.07
N PRO A 222 26.68 -7.07 -16.33
CA PRO A 222 26.98 -8.17 -17.26
C PRO A 222 28.02 -9.18 -16.78
N ASN A 223 28.92 -8.77 -15.89
CA ASN A 223 29.99 -9.62 -15.34
C ASN A 223 29.61 -10.29 -14.00
N THR A 224 28.39 -10.12 -13.50
CA THR A 224 27.94 -10.68 -12.22
C THR A 224 28.10 -12.20 -12.22
N LYS A 225 28.92 -12.73 -11.31
CA LYS A 225 29.18 -14.17 -11.16
C LYS A 225 28.26 -14.84 -10.17
N TYR A 226 27.93 -14.16 -9.07
CA TYR A 226 27.03 -14.69 -8.04
C TYR A 226 25.85 -13.75 -7.82
N PHE A 227 24.67 -14.34 -7.62
CA PHE A 227 23.49 -13.60 -7.21
C PHE A 227 22.86 -14.24 -5.97
N VAL A 228 22.99 -13.57 -4.81
CA VAL A 228 22.46 -14.05 -3.54
C VAL A 228 21.09 -13.45 -3.27
N VAL A 229 20.08 -14.31 -3.17
CA VAL A 229 18.67 -13.93 -3.08
C VAL A 229 18.08 -14.36 -1.75
N GLU A 230 17.59 -13.39 -0.98
CA GLU A 230 16.78 -13.68 0.22
C GLU A 230 15.36 -14.10 -0.21
N MET A 231 14.96 -15.30 0.18
CA MET A 231 13.66 -15.89 -0.16
C MET A 231 12.75 -15.97 1.06
N GLY A 232 11.74 -15.10 1.11
CA GLY A 232 10.75 -15.02 2.18
C GLY A 232 9.64 -16.06 2.05
N ALA A 233 9.21 -16.63 3.18
CA ALA A 233 8.11 -17.59 3.26
C ALA A 233 6.95 -16.99 4.08
N TYR A 234 5.97 -16.37 3.41
CA TYR A 234 4.80 -15.76 4.07
C TYR A 234 3.59 -16.71 4.14
N GLY A 235 3.64 -17.80 3.39
CA GLY A 235 2.56 -18.77 3.23
C GLY A 235 2.88 -19.73 2.08
N PRO A 236 2.07 -20.80 1.92
CA PRO A 236 2.27 -21.78 0.87
C PRO A 236 2.45 -21.15 -0.52
N GLY A 237 3.45 -21.61 -1.26
CA GLY A 237 3.77 -21.11 -2.61
C GLY A 237 4.61 -19.83 -2.66
N SER A 238 4.94 -19.20 -1.53
CA SER A 238 5.78 -17.98 -1.51
C SER A 238 7.18 -18.25 -2.11
N ILE A 239 7.86 -19.28 -1.61
CA ILE A 239 9.18 -19.68 -2.11
C ILE A 239 9.09 -20.15 -3.57
N THR A 240 8.06 -20.93 -3.92
CA THR A 240 7.84 -21.40 -5.30
C THR A 240 7.82 -20.25 -6.31
N ARG A 241 7.13 -19.14 -5.99
CA ARG A 241 7.09 -17.96 -6.87
C ARG A 241 8.46 -17.27 -7.00
N LEU A 242 9.26 -17.30 -5.95
CA LEU A 242 10.62 -16.74 -5.97
C LEU A 242 11.56 -17.61 -6.78
N CYS A 243 11.50 -18.93 -6.60
CA CYS A 243 12.27 -19.89 -7.39
C CYS A 243 11.89 -19.88 -8.87
N ALA A 244 10.63 -19.56 -9.21
CA ALA A 244 10.21 -19.41 -10.60
C ALA A 244 10.89 -18.22 -11.31
N LEU A 245 11.23 -17.15 -10.58
CA LEU A 245 11.98 -16.01 -11.12
C LEU A 245 13.50 -16.24 -11.05
N THR A 246 13.99 -16.72 -9.91
CA THR A 246 15.41 -16.96 -9.64
C THR A 246 15.60 -18.41 -9.20
N PRO A 247 15.69 -19.37 -10.15
CA PRO A 247 15.91 -20.77 -9.83
C PRO A 247 17.30 -20.91 -9.18
N PRO A 248 17.41 -21.37 -7.91
CA PRO A 248 18.69 -21.44 -7.23
C PRO A 248 19.56 -22.58 -7.76
N ASP A 249 20.83 -22.29 -8.07
CA ASP A 249 21.88 -23.30 -8.26
C ASP A 249 22.28 -23.95 -6.93
N ALA A 250 22.18 -23.18 -5.84
CA ALA A 250 22.40 -23.63 -4.48
C ALA A 250 21.40 -22.97 -3.53
N ALA A 251 20.99 -23.70 -2.48
CA ALA A 251 20.04 -23.21 -1.48
C ALA A 251 20.61 -23.38 -0.06
N ILE A 252 20.45 -22.34 0.75
CA ILE A 252 20.76 -22.36 2.18
C ILE A 252 19.44 -22.25 2.95
N ILE A 253 19.13 -23.31 3.69
CA ILE A 253 17.99 -23.34 4.61
C ILE A 253 18.58 -23.19 6.02
N ILE A 254 18.24 -22.08 6.68
CA ILE A 254 18.74 -21.78 8.03
C ILE A 254 17.76 -22.39 9.06
N ALA A 255 17.36 -21.63 10.07
CA ALA A 255 16.50 -22.13 11.12
C ALA A 255 15.06 -22.28 10.62
N ILE A 256 14.44 -23.41 10.94
CA ILE A 256 13.01 -23.66 10.73
C ILE A 256 12.35 -23.61 12.11
N GLY A 257 11.51 -22.60 12.32
CA GLY A 257 10.79 -22.39 13.56
C GLY A 257 9.57 -21.50 13.34
N GLN A 258 8.88 -21.11 14.41
CA GLN A 258 7.77 -20.17 14.30
C GLN A 258 8.29 -18.83 13.76
N ALA A 259 7.81 -18.46 12.57
CA ALA A 259 8.01 -17.16 11.96
C ALA A 259 6.64 -16.59 11.64
N HIS A 260 6.41 -15.37 12.15
CA HIS A 260 5.16 -14.60 12.08
C HIS A 260 4.05 -15.05 13.03
#